data_AF-B9TI82-F1
#
_entry.id   AF-B9TI82-F1
#
_cell.length_a   1.000
_cell.length_b   1.000
_cell.length_c   1.000
_cell.angle_alpha   90.00
_cell.angle_beta   90.00
_cell.angle_gamma   90.00
#
_symmetry.space_group_name_H-M   'P 1'
#
loop_
_entity.id
_entity.type
_entity.pdbx_description
1 polymer ?
#
loop_
_entity_poly.entity_id
_entity_poly.type
_entity_poly.pdbx_seq_one_letter_code
_entity_poly.pdbx_strand_id
1 'polypeptide(L)'
;MGTSTSRATAQSNYSLRGSGFGIPGVQVDGMDVRAVKAAADEALEHCRSGKGPIILEMLTYRYRGHSMSDPAKYRSKDEVQKMRSEHDPIEQVKARLMEQGWASEDELKAIDKDVRDIVADSADFAQNDPEPDVSELYTDILL
;
A
#
# COMPACT_ATOMS: atom_id res chain seq x y z
N MET A 1 -10.34 -9.43 -10.01
CA MET A 1 -11.34 -9.60 -8.92
C MET A 1 -11.99 -8.25 -8.66
N GLY A 2 -13.32 -8.16 -8.69
CA GLY A 2 -14.07 -6.89 -8.71
C GLY A 2 -15.28 -6.81 -7.76
N THR A 3 -15.32 -7.65 -6.75
CA THR A 3 -16.40 -7.64 -5.75
C THR A 3 -16.23 -6.45 -4.80
N SER A 4 -17.27 -5.62 -4.65
CA SER A 4 -17.26 -4.50 -3.70
C SER A 4 -17.26 -4.99 -2.24
N THR A 5 -16.76 -4.16 -1.33
CA THR A 5 -16.77 -4.44 0.12
C THR A 5 -18.18 -4.69 0.64
N SER A 6 -19.15 -3.86 0.22
CA SER A 6 -20.57 -3.99 0.59
C SER A 6 -21.22 -5.32 0.17
N ARG A 7 -20.67 -5.99 -0.85
CA ARG A 7 -21.13 -7.31 -1.29
C ARG A 7 -20.37 -8.46 -0.65
N ALA A 8 -19.14 -8.21 -0.20
CA ALA A 8 -18.26 -9.23 0.37
C ALA A 8 -18.51 -9.47 1.86
N THR A 9 -19.17 -8.53 2.56
CA THR A 9 -19.38 -8.61 4.00
C THR A 9 -20.62 -7.84 4.46
N ALA A 10 -21.23 -8.26 5.57
CA ALA A 10 -22.27 -7.50 6.25
C ALA A 10 -21.70 -6.43 7.21
N GLN A 11 -20.41 -6.52 7.56
CA GLN A 11 -19.71 -5.57 8.43
C GLN A 11 -18.50 -5.01 7.68
N SER A 12 -18.68 -3.85 7.05
CA SER A 12 -17.66 -3.19 6.22
C SER A 12 -16.61 -2.41 7.00
N ASN A 13 -16.76 -2.27 8.32
CA ASN A 13 -15.69 -1.79 9.18
C ASN A 13 -14.85 -2.99 9.65
N TYR A 14 -13.72 -3.23 8.99
CA TYR A 14 -12.85 -4.36 9.29
C TYR A 14 -12.03 -4.18 10.57
N SER A 15 -11.87 -2.95 11.08
CA SER A 15 -11.24 -2.74 12.39
C SER A 15 -12.00 -3.44 13.53
N LEU A 16 -13.30 -3.69 13.37
CA LEU A 16 -14.14 -4.39 14.35
C LEU A 16 -14.03 -5.93 14.31
N ARG A 17 -13.25 -6.50 13.38
CA ARG A 17 -13.11 -7.97 13.27
C ARG A 17 -12.44 -8.60 14.48
N GLY A 18 -11.70 -7.81 15.26
CA GLY A 18 -11.02 -8.24 16.49
C GLY A 18 -11.92 -8.30 17.72
N SER A 19 -13.09 -7.65 17.70
CA SER A 19 -13.91 -7.42 18.89
C SER A 19 -14.34 -8.71 19.61
N GLY A 20 -14.63 -9.78 18.87
CA GLY A 20 -14.98 -11.09 19.45
C GLY A 20 -13.82 -11.78 20.18
N PHE A 21 -12.59 -11.34 19.94
CA PHE A 21 -11.36 -11.86 20.54
C PHE A 21 -10.76 -10.89 21.57
N GLY A 22 -11.44 -9.78 21.87
CA GLY A 22 -10.89 -8.71 22.70
C GLY A 22 -9.72 -7.97 22.06
N ILE A 23 -9.53 -8.10 20.74
CA ILE A 23 -8.48 -7.43 19.98
C ILE A 23 -8.99 -6.04 19.57
N PRO A 24 -8.40 -4.93 20.04
CA PRO A 24 -8.81 -3.60 19.64
C PRO A 24 -8.52 -3.38 18.15
N GLY A 25 -9.22 -2.43 17.54
CA GLY A 25 -8.93 -2.00 16.19
C GLY A 25 -9.34 -0.57 15.90
N VAL A 26 -8.69 0.04 14.92
CA VAL A 26 -8.95 1.42 14.47
C VAL A 26 -8.90 1.52 12.95
N GLN A 27 -9.78 2.35 12.39
CA GLN A 27 -9.73 2.76 10.99
C GLN A 27 -8.80 3.95 10.82
N VAL A 28 -7.94 3.87 9.82
CA VAL A 28 -6.94 4.88 9.52
C VAL A 28 -7.13 5.31 8.08
N ASP A 29 -7.03 6.61 7.81
CA ASP A 29 -6.93 7.09 6.44
C ASP A 29 -5.62 6.59 5.84
N GLY A 30 -5.71 5.55 5.01
CA GLY A 30 -4.58 4.94 4.32
C GLY A 30 -4.02 5.81 3.19
N MET A 31 -4.66 6.95 2.90
CA MET A 31 -4.22 7.93 1.91
C MET A 31 -3.50 9.14 2.55
N ASP A 32 -3.36 9.22 3.88
CA ASP A 32 -2.44 10.16 4.56
C ASP A 32 -1.30 9.40 5.25
N VAL A 33 -0.09 9.51 4.71
CA VAL A 33 1.11 8.86 5.25
C VAL A 33 1.39 9.20 6.72
N ARG A 34 0.99 10.39 7.19
CA ARG A 34 1.17 10.80 8.60
C ARG A 34 0.17 10.11 9.51
N ALA A 35 -1.07 9.96 9.06
CA ALA A 35 -2.09 9.21 9.80
C ALA A 35 -1.70 7.74 9.91
N VAL A 36 -1.23 7.14 8.82
CA VAL A 36 -0.67 5.78 8.80
C VAL A 36 0.49 5.66 9.78
N LYS A 37 1.46 6.58 9.73
CA LYS A 37 2.62 6.55 10.63
C LYS A 37 2.20 6.67 12.11
N ALA A 38 1.36 7.65 12.44
CA ALA A 38 0.92 7.87 13.82
C ALA A 38 0.18 6.65 14.39
N ALA A 39 -0.76 6.09 13.62
CA ALA A 39 -1.48 4.88 14.02
C ALA A 39 -0.54 3.67 14.16
N ALA A 40 0.45 3.55 13.28
CA ALA A 40 1.47 2.50 13.37
C ALA A 40 2.36 2.66 14.61
N ASP A 41 2.79 3.88 14.94
CA ASP A 41 3.59 4.15 16.14
C ASP A 41 2.82 3.74 17.41
N GLU A 42 1.54 4.12 17.51
CA GLU A 42 0.67 3.74 18.64
C GLU A 42 0.43 2.23 18.71
N ALA A 43 0.17 1.58 17.57
CA ALA A 43 -0.02 0.15 17.50
C ALA A 43 1.24 -0.64 17.89
N LEU A 44 2.41 -0.17 17.44
CA LEU A 44 3.69 -0.75 17.81
C LEU A 44 3.94 -0.64 19.31
N GLU A 45 3.68 0.53 19.90
CA GLU A 45 3.79 0.71 21.35
C GLU A 45 2.81 -0.19 22.11
N HIS A 46 1.56 -0.30 21.66
CA HIS A 46 0.57 -1.22 22.22
C HIS A 46 1.08 -2.67 22.24
N CYS A 47 1.51 -3.18 21.08
CA CYS A 47 2.01 -4.54 20.96
C CYS A 47 3.29 -4.76 21.79
N ARG A 48 4.25 -3.84 21.73
CA ARG A 48 5.55 -3.94 22.43
C ARG A 48 5.43 -3.81 23.94
N SER A 49 4.42 -3.08 24.43
CA SER A 49 4.10 -3.02 25.86
C SER A 49 3.39 -4.28 26.40
N GLY A 50 3.25 -5.32 25.59
CA GLY A 50 2.70 -6.61 26.01
C GLY A 50 1.17 -6.65 26.09
N LYS A 51 0.47 -5.66 25.54
CA LYS A 51 -1.00 -5.58 25.58
C LYS A 51 -1.70 -6.48 24.55
N GLY A 52 -0.92 -7.19 23.74
CA GLY A 52 -1.42 -8.08 22.69
C GLY A 52 -1.51 -7.38 21.33
N PRO A 53 -2.17 -8.00 20.34
CA PRO A 53 -2.30 -7.46 18.99
C PRO A 53 -3.36 -6.34 18.92
N ILE A 54 -3.27 -5.53 17.87
CA ILE A 54 -4.25 -4.51 17.48
C ILE A 54 -4.46 -4.55 15.96
N ILE A 55 -5.68 -4.30 15.50
CA ILE A 55 -6.02 -4.23 14.07
C ILE A 55 -5.95 -2.77 13.59
N LEU A 56 -5.15 -2.50 12.57
CA LEU A 56 -5.22 -1.26 11.82
C LEU A 56 -5.89 -1.52 10.47
N GLU A 57 -7.03 -0.89 10.21
CA GLU A 57 -7.68 -0.92 8.89
C GLU A 57 -7.28 0.33 8.10
N MET A 58 -6.40 0.17 7.11
CA MET A 58 -5.97 1.24 6.22
C MET A 58 -7.00 1.43 5.09
N LEU A 59 -7.76 2.50 5.15
CA LEU A 59 -8.72 2.86 4.11
C LEU A 59 -7.98 3.46 2.92
N THR A 60 -7.88 2.71 1.83
CA THR A 60 -7.09 3.09 0.65
C THR A 60 -7.81 2.74 -0.66
N TYR A 61 -7.22 3.12 -1.79
CA TYR A 61 -7.80 2.95 -3.12
C TYR A 61 -6.81 2.37 -4.13
N ARG A 62 -7.18 1.25 -4.77
CA ARG A 62 -6.36 0.62 -5.83
C ARG A 62 -6.63 1.26 -7.19
N TYR A 63 -5.76 2.11 -7.71
CA TYR A 63 -6.05 2.81 -8.97
C TYR A 63 -6.10 1.91 -10.23
N ARG A 64 -5.26 0.88 -10.31
CA ARG A 64 -5.21 -0.04 -11.46
C ARG A 64 -6.17 -1.22 -11.28
N GLY A 65 -6.35 -2.02 -12.33
CA GLY A 65 -7.06 -3.30 -12.25
C GLY A 65 -6.47 -4.22 -11.18
N HIS A 66 -7.16 -5.31 -10.87
CA HIS A 66 -6.69 -6.28 -9.87
C HIS A 66 -5.34 -6.90 -10.23
N SER A 67 -5.10 -7.07 -11.53
CA SER A 67 -3.89 -7.62 -12.12
C SER A 67 -3.68 -6.97 -13.49
N MET A 68 -2.56 -7.30 -14.15
CA MET A 68 -2.29 -6.88 -15.53
C MET A 68 -3.36 -7.33 -16.54
N SER A 69 -4.06 -8.43 -16.24
CA SER A 69 -5.14 -8.97 -17.08
C SER A 69 -6.53 -8.45 -16.74
N ASP A 70 -6.70 -7.65 -15.69
CA ASP A 70 -8.02 -7.16 -15.25
C ASP A 70 -8.32 -5.76 -15.82
N PRO A 71 -9.32 -5.62 -16.73
CA PRO A 71 -9.68 -4.34 -17.33
C PRO A 71 -10.48 -3.41 -16.41
N ALA A 72 -10.77 -3.79 -15.17
CA ALA A 72 -11.44 -2.99 -14.15
C ALA A 72 -12.88 -2.50 -14.50
N LYS A 73 -13.66 -3.31 -15.23
CA LYS A 73 -15.02 -2.95 -15.71
C LYS A 73 -16.11 -2.81 -14.64
N TYR A 74 -15.79 -2.96 -13.37
CA TYR A 74 -16.74 -3.01 -12.24
C TYR A 74 -16.79 -1.72 -11.41
N ARG A 75 -16.18 -0.64 -11.89
CA ARG A 75 -16.15 0.69 -11.28
C ARG A 75 -16.05 1.76 -12.35
N SER A 76 -16.47 2.98 -12.05
CA SER A 76 -16.44 4.07 -13.04
C SER A 76 -15.03 4.65 -13.16
N LYS A 77 -14.73 5.23 -14.33
CA LYS A 77 -13.49 6.00 -14.52
C LYS A 77 -13.48 7.26 -13.66
N ASP A 78 -14.64 7.89 -13.50
CA ASP A 78 -14.81 9.11 -12.72
C ASP A 78 -14.50 8.90 -11.24
N GLU A 79 -14.94 7.78 -10.65
CA GLU A 79 -14.60 7.42 -9.27
C GLU A 79 -13.09 7.30 -9.08
N VAL A 80 -12.41 6.57 -9.98
CA VAL A 80 -10.95 6.38 -9.94
C VAL A 80 -10.22 7.72 -10.12
N GLN A 81 -10.67 8.55 -11.06
CA GLN A 81 -10.06 9.84 -11.34
C GLN A 81 -10.22 10.77 -10.15
N LYS A 82 -11.41 10.87 -9.56
CA LYS A 82 -11.67 11.67 -8.36
C LYS A 82 -10.76 11.25 -7.22
N MET A 83 -10.67 9.95 -6.93
CA MET A 83 -9.80 9.43 -5.88
C MET A 83 -8.32 9.73 -6.13
N ARG A 84 -7.88 9.77 -7.39
CA ARG A 84 -6.49 10.12 -7.72
C ARG A 84 -6.24 11.62 -7.61
N SER A 85 -7.13 12.46 -8.11
CA SER A 85 -6.90 13.90 -8.11
C SER A 85 -7.04 14.54 -6.73
N GLU A 86 -7.92 14.00 -5.88
CA GLU A 86 -8.25 14.60 -4.59
C GLU A 86 -7.51 13.96 -3.42
N HIS A 87 -7.12 12.69 -3.54
CA HIS A 87 -6.64 11.91 -2.39
C HIS A 87 -5.30 11.19 -2.62
N ASP A 88 -4.60 11.37 -3.74
CA ASP A 88 -3.32 10.67 -3.95
C ASP A 88 -2.30 11.01 -2.84
N PRO A 89 -1.80 10.01 -2.09
CA PRO A 89 -0.91 10.24 -0.95
C PRO A 89 0.42 10.86 -1.37
N ILE A 90 0.90 10.58 -2.59
CA ILE A 90 2.17 11.10 -3.09
C ILE A 90 2.02 12.58 -3.42
N GLU A 91 0.94 12.96 -4.11
CA GLU A 91 0.67 14.37 -4.43
C GLU A 91 0.43 15.20 -3.17
N GLN A 92 -0.27 14.66 -2.16
CA GLN A 92 -0.43 15.31 -0.86
C GLN A 92 0.91 15.56 -0.15
N VAL A 93 1.82 14.58 -0.19
CA VAL A 93 3.16 14.74 0.40
C VAL A 93 3.96 15.79 -0.38
N LYS A 94 3.97 15.69 -1.71
CA LYS A 94 4.65 16.66 -2.58
C LYS A 94 4.18 18.09 -2.32
N ALA A 95 2.87 18.33 -2.30
CA ALA A 95 2.29 19.64 -2.01
C ALA A 95 2.79 20.18 -0.67
N ARG A 96 2.74 19.36 0.38
CA ARG A 96 3.20 19.73 1.73
C ARG A 96 4.69 20.07 1.77
N LEU A 97 5.54 19.28 1.12
CA LEU A 97 6.98 19.53 1.07
C LEU A 97 7.28 20.88 0.40
N MET A 98 6.61 21.18 -0.71
CA MET A 98 6.78 22.45 -1.43
C MET A 98 6.23 23.64 -0.65
N GLU A 99 5.03 23.52 -0.06
CA GLU A 99 4.41 24.58 0.75
C GLU A 99 5.26 24.97 1.97
N GLN A 100 5.94 24.00 2.59
CA GLN A 100 6.83 24.24 3.72
C GLN A 100 8.25 24.65 3.31
N GLY A 101 8.56 24.66 2.00
CA GLY A 101 9.90 24.94 1.49
C GLY A 101 10.95 23.88 1.89
N TRP A 102 10.53 22.65 2.19
CA TRP A 102 11.42 21.55 2.56
C TRP A 102 12.02 20.84 1.35
N ALA A 103 11.41 20.99 0.17
CA ALA A 103 11.94 20.53 -1.10
C ALA A 103 11.45 21.42 -2.24
N SER A 104 12.31 21.59 -3.25
CA SER A 104 11.99 22.21 -4.54
C SER A 104 11.48 21.18 -5.54
N GLU A 105 10.82 21.65 -6.61
CA GLU A 105 10.36 20.77 -7.68
C GLU A 105 11.53 20.04 -8.38
N ASP A 106 12.68 20.70 -8.51
CA ASP A 106 13.86 20.10 -9.15
C ASP A 106 14.49 19.00 -8.29
N GLU A 107 14.52 19.16 -6.96
CA GLU A 107 14.95 18.11 -6.03
C GLU A 107 14.02 16.89 -6.09
N LEU A 108 12.70 17.11 -6.15
CA LEU A 108 11.74 16.01 -6.29
C LEU A 108 11.87 15.29 -7.64
N LYS A 109 12.10 16.02 -8.73
CA LYS A 109 12.38 15.44 -10.06
C LYS A 109 13.68 14.64 -10.08
N ALA A 110 14.70 15.08 -9.35
CA ALA A 110 15.95 14.34 -9.21
C ALA A 110 15.70 12.99 -8.51
N ILE A 111 14.94 13.00 -7.41
CA ILE A 111 14.54 11.75 -6.71
C ILE A 111 13.76 10.82 -7.65
N ASP A 112 12.79 11.34 -8.41
CA ASP A 112 12.03 10.54 -9.38
C ASP A 112 12.94 9.89 -10.44
N LYS A 113 13.98 10.61 -10.88
CA LYS A 113 14.95 10.08 -11.84
C LYS A 113 15.79 8.98 -11.20
N ASP A 114 16.34 9.22 -10.01
CA ASP A 114 17.18 8.25 -9.32
C ASP A 114 16.41 6.93 -9.06
N VAL A 115 15.14 7.03 -8.67
CA VAL A 115 14.27 5.85 -8.49
C VAL A 115 14.02 5.13 -9.82
N ARG A 116 13.85 5.84 -10.94
CA ARG A 116 13.69 5.21 -12.26
C ARG A 116 14.94 4.48 -12.68
N ASP A 117 16.11 5.05 -12.45
CA ASP A 117 17.39 4.44 -12.78
C ASP A 117 17.58 3.15 -11.96
N ILE A 118 17.29 3.16 -10.65
CA ILE A 118 17.30 1.96 -9.80
C ILE A 118 16.35 0.86 -10.31
N VAL A 119 15.13 1.24 -10.71
CA VAL A 119 14.14 0.28 -11.22
C VAL A 119 14.56 -0.30 -12.58
N ALA A 120 15.15 0.52 -13.46
CA ALA A 120 15.66 0.06 -14.74
C ALA A 120 16.81 -0.93 -14.55
N ASP A 121 17.80 -0.58 -13.72
CA ASP A 121 18.93 -1.45 -13.40
C ASP A 121 18.46 -2.78 -12.79
N SER A 122 17.46 -2.74 -11.90
CA SER A 122 16.88 -3.95 -11.30
C SER A 122 16.17 -4.83 -12.32
N ALA A 123 15.46 -4.22 -13.28
CA ALA A 123 14.78 -4.95 -14.35
C ALA A 123 15.78 -5.57 -15.33
N ASP A 124 16.82 -4.83 -15.70
CA ASP A 124 17.89 -5.32 -16.58
C ASP A 124 18.67 -6.45 -15.92
N PHE A 125 18.97 -6.35 -14.63
CA PHE A 125 19.56 -7.45 -13.86
C PHE A 125 18.66 -8.69 -13.92
N ALA A 126 17.38 -8.57 -13.56
CA ALA A 126 16.46 -9.70 -13.51
C ALA A 126 16.19 -10.35 -14.88
N GLN A 127 16.27 -9.60 -15.98
CA GLN A 127 16.07 -10.13 -17.33
C GLN A 127 17.30 -10.87 -17.89
N ASN A 128 18.49 -10.51 -17.43
CA ASN A 128 19.75 -11.08 -17.91
C ASN A 128 20.31 -12.16 -16.97
N ASP A 129 19.72 -12.34 -15.78
CA ASP A 129 20.09 -13.40 -14.85
C ASP A 129 19.78 -14.76 -15.50
N PRO A 130 20.68 -15.75 -15.43
CA PRO A 130 20.41 -17.07 -15.98
C PRO A 130 19.24 -17.72 -15.24
N GLU A 131 18.46 -18.50 -15.98
CA GLU A 131 17.46 -19.38 -15.38
C GLU A 131 18.11 -20.30 -14.31
N PRO A 132 17.42 -20.57 -13.19
CA PRO A 132 17.91 -21.50 -12.18
C PRO A 132 18.19 -22.88 -12.78
N ASP A 133 19.19 -23.59 -12.23
CA ASP A 133 19.46 -24.97 -12.62
C ASP A 133 18.24 -25.86 -12.27
N VAL A 134 17.93 -26.84 -13.13
CA VAL A 134 16.79 -27.75 -12.94
C VAL A 134 16.87 -28.51 -11.62
N SER A 135 18.07 -28.73 -11.07
CA SER A 135 18.26 -29.35 -9.75
C SER A 135 17.65 -28.54 -8.59
N GLU A 136 17.48 -27.22 -8.73
CA GLU A 136 16.79 -26.36 -7.75
C GLU A 136 15.31 -26.74 -7.58
N LEU A 137 14.71 -27.48 -8.52
CA LEU A 137 13.35 -28.00 -8.35
C LEU A 137 13.20 -28.94 -7.15
N TYR A 138 14.30 -29.59 -6.73
CA TYR A 138 14.31 -30.61 -5.68
C TYR A 138 14.93 -30.11 -4.36
N THR A 139 15.38 -28.85 -4.31
CA THR A 139 15.83 -28.21 -3.07
C THR A 139 14.61 -27.71 -2.28
N ASP A 140 14.80 -27.34 -1.01
CA ASP A 140 13.75 -26.82 -0.10
C ASP A 140 12.52 -27.73 0.15
N ILE A 141 12.54 -28.98 -0.30
CA ILE A 141 11.60 -30.04 0.09
C ILE A 141 12.24 -30.87 1.21
N LEU A 142 11.91 -30.53 2.46
CA LEU A 142 12.36 -31.26 3.65
C LEU A 142 11.27 -32.23 4.14
N LEU A 143 11.68 -33.28 4.87
CA LEU A 143 10.81 -34.30 5.45
C LEU A 143 9.97 -33.79 6.62
#